data_AF-A0AB38EKL9-F1
#
_entry.id   AF-A0AB38EKL9-F1
#
_cell.length_a   1.000
_cell.length_b   1.000
_cell.length_c   1.000
_cell.angle_alpha   90.00
_cell.angle_beta   90.00
_cell.angle_gamma   90.00
#
_symmetry.space_group_name_H-M   'P 1'
#
loop_
_entity.id
_entity.type
_entity.pdbx_description
1 polymer ?
#
loop_
_entity_poly.entity_id
_entity_poly.type
_entity_poly.pdbx_seq_one_letter_code
_entity_poly.pdbx_strand_id
1 'polypeptide(L)' 'MEMLGKIRRMYFRDKLSLHQIAKRTGLSRNTIRKWVRAPEA' A
#
# COMPACT_ATOMS: atom_id res chain seq x y z
N MET A 1 -3.11 -12.14 -6.96
CA MET A 1 -2.58 -10.77 -6.80
C MET A 1 -3.27 -10.05 -5.62
N GLU A 2 -3.43 -10.70 -4.46
CA GLU A 2 -4.30 -10.20 -3.38
C GLU A 2 -3.67 -9.12 -2.49
N MET A 3 -2.35 -9.14 -2.31
CA MET A 3 -1.65 -8.26 -1.38
C MET A 3 -1.62 -6.80 -1.86
N LEU A 4 -1.43 -6.59 -3.16
CA LEU A 4 -1.35 -5.25 -3.76
C LEU A 4 -2.71 -4.53 -3.72
N GLY A 5 -3.79 -5.27 -4.02
CA GLY A 5 -5.16 -4.75 -3.91
C GLY A 5 -5.58 -4.44 -2.48
N LYS A 6 -5.09 -5.19 -1.48
CA LYS A 6 -5.33 -4.92 -0.05
C LYS A 6 -4.60 -3.65 0.40
N ILE A 7 -3.35 -3.45 -0.03
CA ILE A 7 -2.56 -2.24 0.26
C ILE A 7 -3.16 -0.99 -0.41
N ARG A 8 -3.59 -1.09 -1.67
CA ARG A 8 -4.28 0.02 -2.35
C ARG A 8 -5.60 0.34 -1.63
N ARG A 9 -6.40 -0.65 -1.22
CA ARG A 9 -7.60 -0.38 -0.39
C ARG A 9 -7.27 0.34 0.91
N MET A 10 -6.26 -0.12 1.65
CA MET A 10 -5.81 0.56 2.87
C MET A 10 -5.41 2.02 2.65
N TYR A 11 -4.80 2.34 1.50
CA TYR A 11 -4.39 3.72 1.20
C TYR A 11 -5.54 4.58 0.65
N PHE A 12 -6.32 4.08 -0.31
CA PHE A 12 -7.36 4.84 -1.00
C PHE A 12 -8.69 4.88 -0.23
N ARG A 13 -9.08 3.77 0.41
CA ARG A 13 -10.36 3.65 1.13
C ARG A 13 -10.21 4.01 2.60
N ASP A 14 -9.29 3.35 3.31
CA ASP A 14 -9.06 3.61 4.74
C ASP A 14 -8.21 4.88 4.99
N LYS A 15 -7.69 5.52 3.93
CA LYS A 15 -6.83 6.72 4.00
C LYS A 15 -5.66 6.56 4.97
N LEU A 16 -5.16 5.34 5.14
CA LEU A 16 -4.05 5.07 6.05
C LEU A 16 -2.75 5.65 5.50
N SER A 17 -1.95 6.19 6.40
CA SER A 17 -0.61 6.66 6.05
C SER A 17 0.27 5.48 5.61
N LEU A 18 1.18 5.71 4.66
CA LEU A 18 2.15 4.70 4.22
C LEU A 18 2.92 4.06 5.40
N HIS A 19 3.12 4.82 6.49
CA HIS A 19 3.75 4.32 7.73
C HIS A 19 2.87 3.30 8.47
N GLN A 20 1.56 3.56 8.59
CA GLN A 20 0.61 2.65 9.23
C GLN A 20 0.47 1.36 8.41
N ILE A 21 0.48 1.47 7.09
CA ILE A 21 0.45 0.32 6.19
C ILE A 21 1.74 -0.49 6.37
N ALA A 22 2.92 0.16 6.37
CA ALA A 22 4.20 -0.51 6.59
C ALA A 22 4.23 -1.29 7.92
N LYS A 23 3.74 -0.69 9.01
CA LYS A 23 3.68 -1.34 10.33
C LYS A 23 2.74 -2.55 10.36
N ARG A 24 1.66 -2.54 9.56
CA ARG A 24 0.69 -3.64 9.48
C ARG A 24 1.12 -4.76 8.55
N THR A 25 1.77 -4.43 7.43
CA THR A 25 2.14 -5.41 6.40
C THR A 25 3.58 -5.89 6.52
N GLY A 26 4.40 -5.29 7.39
CA GLY A 26 5.83 -5.61 7.52
C GLY A 26 6.66 -5.24 6.29
N LEU A 27 6.09 -4.48 5.35
CA LEU A 27 6.75 -4.09 4.12
C LEU A 27 7.43 -2.73 4.29
N SER A 28 8.51 -2.54 3.54
CA SER A 28 9.15 -1.24 3.42
C SER A 28 8.17 -0.20 2.86
N ARG A 29 8.24 1.00 3.43
CA ARG A 29 7.48 2.17 2.98
C ARG A 29 7.73 2.49 1.51
N ASN A 30 8.93 2.19 1.00
CA ASN A 30 9.28 2.38 -0.42
C ASN A 30 8.55 1.38 -1.32
N THR A 31 8.42 0.12 -0.89
CA THR A 31 7.65 -0.91 -1.61
C THR A 31 6.20 -0.50 -1.73
N ILE A 32 5.60 -0.07 -0.62
CA ILE A 32 4.20 0.40 -0.58
C ILE A 32 4.03 1.63 -1.47
N ARG A 33 4.95 2.60 -1.41
CA ARG A 33 4.92 3.79 -2.28
C ARG A 33 4.97 3.40 -3.77
N LYS A 34 5.84 2.45 -4.15
CA LYS A 34 5.94 1.95 -5.52
C LYS A 34 4.62 1.32 -5.98
N TRP A 35 3.97 0.53 -5.12
CA TRP A 35 2.73 -0.16 -5.45
C TRP A 35 1.50 0.74 -5.50
N VAL A 36 1.45 1.77 -4.64
CA VAL A 36 0.35 2.76 -4.64
C VAL A 36 0.45 3.73 -5.81
N ARG A 37 1.67 4.10 -6.23
CA ARG A 37 1.92 5.02 -7.35
C ARG A 37 2.11 4.34 -8.71
N ALA A 38 2.23 3.02 -8.76
CA ALA A 38 2.32 2.32 -10.03
C ALA A 38 1.00 2.55 -10.80
N PRO A 39 1.03 3.16 -12.00
CA PRO A 39 -0.14 3.14 -12.88
C PRO A 39 -0.44 1.68 -13.19
N GLU A 40 -1.71 1.29 -13.14
CA GLU A 40 -2.13 0.00 -13.69
C GLU A 40 -1.83 0.05 -15.19
N ALA A 41 -0.91 -0.82 -15.62
CA ALA A 41 -0.67 -1.08 -17.04
C ALA A 41 -1.83 -1.87 -17.63
#